data_AF-A0A1V6I6E6-F1
#
_entry.id   AF-A0A1V6I6E6-F1
#
_cell.length_a   1.000
_cell.length_b   1.000
_cell.length_c   1.000
_cell.angle_alpha   90.00
_cell.angle_beta   90.00
_cell.angle_gamma   90.00
#
_symmetry.space_group_name_H-M   'P 1'
#
loop_
_entity.id
_entity.type
_entity.pdbx_description
1 polymer ?
#
loop_
_entity_poly.entity_id
_entity_poly.type
_entity_poly.pdbx_seq_one_letter_code
_entity_poly.pdbx_strand_id
1 'polypeptide(L)'
;MHYHKIVFFSSLKNFSIKLILVKLIQMVCIVYLVCSCSNINKKEEEFKISYNLDEYISIYNAGRSPIEFKVLPNNKDFSSLDNIVSYIKDKAKEFPEKPLEIFAWEFVYNNTFKDIDIVNDNWLNIPQLTISSVGGGLCGTRSAVLTNILVALGYKARNWCVEGHVVTEVFSDGKWKVLDPDLGVYFMNDDKQIASYKELCDNPQWFNDTARYVVIDSPKMTFTMAFVMNNALLFSTLEDNRVFYTNFDYKLENENIYFLPEGAELIIPWKNSERGNFFLCAKLIMPSNYKGKIKIPLVLDKIKGKGKIKFNEKLYEIDGCITNFEDFYLIFGDFSIIENHGMEFYFFINPQLFFEKEINEIVVKSRDINELEIKKEKRKEDEILLLPQCKKLLTNNIYNMLNEYSQNHNLEIFDSSDKTIEYLCDTCCNLYFSKPIQLIDTLKDLDIMEQKYFFNQLEYFIQNKCDCKNELELSSN
;
A
#
# COMPACT_ATOMS: atom_id res chain seq x y z
N MET A 1 -16.10 44.56 20.62
CA MET A 1 -15.68 45.64 19.69
C MET A 1 -16.73 45.91 18.59
N HIS A 2 -18.04 45.86 18.91
CA HIS A 2 -19.13 45.89 17.90
C HIS A 2 -20.01 47.16 17.89
N TYR A 3 -19.77 48.13 18.78
CA TYR A 3 -20.65 49.29 18.93
C TYR A 3 -20.20 50.56 18.16
N HIS A 4 -18.99 50.58 17.58
CA HIS A 4 -18.47 51.78 16.89
C HIS A 4 -18.77 51.86 15.38
N LYS A 5 -19.27 50.81 14.73
CA LYS A 5 -19.46 50.80 13.26
C LYS A 5 -20.75 51.48 12.78
N ILE A 6 -21.76 51.66 13.63
CA ILE A 6 -23.06 52.22 13.21
C ILE A 6 -23.10 53.75 13.32
N VAL A 7 -22.23 54.37 14.13
CA VAL A 7 -22.22 55.82 14.34
C VAL A 7 -21.70 56.59 13.11
N PHE A 8 -20.82 55.99 12.30
CA PHE A 8 -20.21 56.66 11.14
C PHE A 8 -21.22 57.04 10.06
N PHE A 9 -22.26 56.24 9.85
CA PHE A 9 -23.31 56.55 8.88
C PHE A 9 -24.26 57.65 9.39
N SER A 10 -24.40 57.84 10.70
CA SER A 10 -25.32 58.85 11.24
C SER A 10 -24.80 60.29 11.14
N SER A 11 -23.48 60.50 11.09
CA SER A 11 -22.85 61.84 11.15
C SER A 11 -22.70 62.56 9.81
N LEU A 12 -22.90 61.86 8.68
CA LEU A 12 -22.85 62.47 7.34
C LEU A 12 -24.12 63.31 7.09
N LYS A 13 -24.00 64.64 7.15
CA LYS A 13 -25.10 65.60 6.91
C LYS A 13 -25.60 65.63 5.46
N ASN A 14 -24.79 65.17 4.50
CA ASN A 14 -25.11 65.30 3.08
C ASN A 14 -25.76 64.01 2.56
N PHE A 15 -27.06 64.07 2.28
CA PHE A 15 -27.88 62.95 1.80
C PHE A 15 -27.29 62.29 0.54
N SER A 16 -26.73 63.09 -0.37
CA SER A 16 -26.11 62.61 -1.61
C SER A 16 -24.90 61.71 -1.36
N ILE A 17 -24.10 62.00 -0.33
CA ILE A 17 -22.91 61.20 0.02
C ILE A 17 -23.32 59.85 0.62
N LYS A 18 -24.38 59.82 1.43
CA LYS A 18 -24.94 58.56 1.97
C LYS A 18 -25.43 57.65 0.85
N LEU A 19 -26.14 58.20 -0.12
CA LEU A 19 -26.66 57.44 -1.25
C LEU A 19 -25.53 56.83 -2.11
N ILE A 20 -24.45 57.60 -2.32
CA ILE A 20 -23.26 57.12 -3.05
C ILE A 20 -22.56 56.00 -2.27
N LEU A 21 -22.39 56.13 -0.95
CA LEU A 21 -21.73 55.09 -0.14
C LEU A 21 -22.53 53.79 -0.11
N VAL A 22 -23.87 53.87 0.00
CA VAL A 22 -24.74 52.69 -0.03
C VAL A 22 -24.67 52.00 -1.39
N LYS A 23 -24.67 52.76 -2.49
CA LYS A 23 -24.49 52.20 -3.83
C LYS A 23 -23.12 51.55 -4.01
N LEU A 24 -22.05 52.14 -3.48
CA LEU A 24 -20.70 51.57 -3.51
C LEU A 24 -20.62 50.25 -2.73
N ILE A 25 -21.20 50.20 -1.53
CA ILE A 25 -21.25 48.96 -0.73
C ILE A 25 -22.07 47.89 -1.46
N GLN A 26 -23.23 48.23 -2.00
CA GLN A 26 -24.03 47.30 -2.82
C GLN A 26 -23.25 46.81 -4.03
N MET A 27 -22.53 47.69 -4.73
CA MET A 27 -21.73 47.29 -5.89
C MET A 27 -20.59 46.36 -5.50
N VAL A 28 -19.89 46.62 -4.39
CA VAL A 28 -18.85 45.73 -3.84
C VAL A 28 -19.45 44.38 -3.43
N CYS A 29 -20.61 44.36 -2.77
CA CYS A 29 -21.30 43.12 -2.41
C CYS A 29 -21.76 42.33 -3.65
N ILE A 30 -22.25 43.01 -4.69
CA ILE A 30 -22.65 42.37 -5.96
C ILE A 30 -21.42 41.82 -6.69
N VAL A 31 -20.33 42.57 -6.77
CA VAL A 31 -19.06 42.08 -7.36
C VAL A 31 -18.54 40.88 -6.57
N TYR A 32 -18.58 40.93 -5.23
CA TYR A 32 -18.20 39.81 -4.38
C TYR A 32 -19.10 38.58 -4.60
N LEU A 33 -20.43 38.77 -4.70
CA LEU A 33 -21.38 37.71 -5.01
C LEU A 33 -21.17 37.13 -6.40
N VAL A 34 -20.95 37.96 -7.42
CA VAL A 34 -20.71 37.52 -8.80
C VAL A 34 -19.37 36.77 -8.91
N CYS A 35 -18.30 37.28 -8.30
CA CYS A 35 -17.00 36.60 -8.23
C CYS A 35 -17.05 35.31 -7.40
N SER A 36 -17.87 35.27 -6.34
CA SER A 36 -18.08 34.07 -5.54
C SER A 36 -18.91 33.03 -6.30
N CYS A 37 -19.93 33.45 -7.06
CA CYS A 37 -20.72 32.58 -7.92
C CYS A 37 -19.93 32.06 -9.13
N SER A 38 -18.98 32.81 -9.70
CA SER A 38 -18.12 32.30 -10.78
C SER A 38 -17.19 31.17 -10.32
N ASN A 39 -16.80 31.15 -9.03
CA ASN A 39 -16.00 30.05 -8.46
C ASN A 39 -16.83 28.79 -8.15
N ILE A 40 -18.15 28.90 -7.97
CA ILE A 40 -19.04 27.76 -7.65
C ILE A 40 -19.23 26.82 -8.85
N ASN A 41 -19.04 27.32 -10.09
CA ASN A 41 -19.27 26.55 -11.31
C ASN A 41 -17.98 26.04 -11.99
N LYS A 42 -16.83 26.15 -11.34
CA LYS A 42 -15.57 25.63 -11.90
C LYS A 42 -15.60 24.11 -11.86
N LYS A 43 -15.73 23.49 -13.03
CA LYS A 43 -15.75 22.03 -13.17
C LYS A 43 -14.40 21.47 -12.75
N GLU A 44 -14.40 20.31 -12.10
CA GLU A 44 -13.15 19.57 -11.85
C GLU A 44 -12.51 19.21 -13.20
N GLU A 45 -11.25 19.60 -13.38
CA GLU A 45 -10.44 19.31 -14.54
C GLU A 45 -9.48 18.14 -14.24
N GLU A 46 -9.07 17.41 -15.28
CA GLU A 46 -8.18 16.26 -15.16
C GLU A 46 -6.89 16.50 -15.94
N PHE A 47 -5.75 16.22 -15.31
CA PHE A 47 -4.44 16.14 -15.94
C PHE A 47 -3.93 14.71 -15.87
N LYS A 48 -3.39 14.19 -16.97
CA LYS A 48 -2.87 12.82 -17.05
C LYS A 48 -1.40 12.84 -17.41
N ILE A 49 -0.61 12.06 -16.71
CA ILE A 49 0.82 11.93 -16.97
C ILE A 49 1.28 10.48 -16.87
N SER A 50 1.96 10.02 -17.91
CA SER A 50 2.54 8.67 -17.94
C SER A 50 3.99 8.69 -17.48
N TYR A 51 4.37 7.65 -16.73
CA TYR A 51 5.72 7.48 -16.17
C TYR A 51 6.10 6.00 -16.12
N ASN A 52 7.40 5.73 -16.06
CA ASN A 52 7.95 4.38 -15.85
C ASN A 52 8.72 4.29 -14.52
N LEU A 53 9.41 3.17 -14.31
CA LEU A 53 10.19 2.91 -13.10
C LEU A 53 11.28 3.97 -12.81
N ASP A 54 11.89 4.49 -13.87
CA ASP A 54 13.02 5.41 -13.80
C ASP A 54 12.57 6.86 -13.60
N GLU A 55 11.26 7.09 -13.50
CA GLU A 55 10.66 8.41 -13.41
C GLU A 55 9.85 8.56 -12.11
N TYR A 56 9.75 9.79 -11.61
CA TYR A 56 8.75 10.20 -10.62
C TYR A 56 7.97 11.41 -11.13
N ILE A 57 6.81 11.66 -10.52
CA ILE A 57 6.00 12.84 -10.78
C ILE A 57 6.22 13.85 -9.66
N SER A 58 6.53 15.09 -10.02
CA SER A 58 6.49 16.26 -9.15
C SER A 58 5.19 17.04 -9.41
N ILE A 59 4.48 17.37 -8.33
CA ILE A 59 3.28 18.19 -8.31
C ILE A 59 3.59 19.40 -7.42
N TYR A 60 3.84 20.55 -8.03
CA TYR A 60 4.18 21.79 -7.34
C TYR A 60 3.02 22.78 -7.37
N ASN A 61 2.69 23.38 -6.22
CA ASN A 61 1.71 24.46 -6.16
C ASN A 61 2.38 25.79 -6.49
N ALA A 62 2.20 26.25 -7.73
CA ALA A 62 2.66 27.56 -8.22
C ALA A 62 1.61 28.68 -8.02
N GLY A 63 0.43 28.32 -7.51
CA GLY A 63 -0.63 29.26 -7.13
C GLY A 63 -0.28 30.09 -5.90
N ARG A 64 -1.23 30.94 -5.48
CA ARG A 64 -1.09 31.83 -4.30
C ARG A 64 -1.99 31.42 -3.13
N SER A 65 -2.55 30.22 -3.22
CA SER A 65 -3.42 29.65 -2.20
C SER A 65 -3.23 28.14 -2.17
N PRO A 66 -3.57 27.48 -1.05
CA PRO A 66 -3.59 26.04 -1.00
C PRO A 66 -4.55 25.46 -2.06
N ILE A 67 -4.13 24.35 -2.68
CA ILE A 67 -4.90 23.67 -3.71
C ILE A 67 -5.34 22.31 -3.18
N GLU A 68 -6.62 22.01 -3.41
CA GLU A 68 -7.18 20.68 -3.20
C GLU A 68 -7.17 19.89 -4.52
N PHE A 69 -6.68 18.66 -4.48
CA PHE A 69 -6.68 17.78 -5.65
C PHE A 69 -6.75 16.30 -5.25
N LYS A 70 -7.03 15.45 -6.23
CA LYS A 70 -7.00 13.99 -6.11
C LYS A 70 -5.87 13.42 -6.93
N VAL A 71 -5.26 12.35 -6.44
CA VAL A 71 -4.29 11.54 -7.19
C VAL A 71 -4.87 10.15 -7.41
N LEU A 72 -5.00 9.74 -8.67
CA LEU A 72 -5.50 8.43 -9.06
C LEU A 72 -4.41 7.67 -9.83
N PRO A 73 -3.66 6.78 -9.17
CA PRO A 73 -2.71 5.91 -9.86
C PRO A 73 -3.47 4.91 -10.74
N ASN A 74 -3.08 4.84 -12.01
CA ASN A 74 -3.67 3.97 -13.03
C ASN A 74 -5.20 4.09 -13.11
N ASN A 75 -5.72 5.31 -12.89
CA ASN A 75 -7.15 5.62 -12.87
C ASN A 75 -7.95 4.81 -11.82
N LYS A 76 -7.31 4.41 -10.72
CA LYS A 76 -7.94 3.71 -9.60
C LYS A 76 -8.09 4.66 -8.41
N ASP A 77 -9.31 4.70 -7.85
CA ASP A 77 -9.60 5.38 -6.60
C ASP A 77 -9.95 4.34 -5.54
N PHE A 78 -9.04 4.10 -4.59
CA PHE A 78 -9.27 3.20 -3.46
C PHE A 78 -9.17 3.93 -2.11
N SER A 79 -9.41 5.24 -2.10
CA SER A 79 -9.31 6.04 -0.86
C SER A 79 -10.46 5.79 0.12
N SER A 80 -11.55 5.17 -0.34
CA SER A 80 -12.71 4.84 0.48
C SER A 80 -13.14 3.39 0.27
N LEU A 81 -13.76 2.83 1.30
CA LEU A 81 -14.35 1.50 1.25
C LEU A 81 -15.44 1.41 0.17
N ASP A 82 -16.24 2.45 0.00
CA ASP A 82 -17.30 2.51 -1.01
C ASP A 82 -16.74 2.45 -2.44
N ASN A 83 -15.63 3.15 -2.70
CA ASN A 83 -14.97 3.09 -4.01
C ASN A 83 -14.38 1.69 -4.28
N ILE A 84 -13.77 1.07 -3.26
CA ILE A 84 -13.27 -0.31 -3.33
C ILE A 84 -14.42 -1.29 -3.64
N VAL A 85 -15.51 -1.22 -2.88
CA VAL A 85 -16.70 -2.07 -3.05
C VAL A 85 -17.32 -1.87 -4.43
N SER A 86 -17.42 -0.63 -4.89
CA SER A 86 -17.95 -0.29 -6.22
C SER A 86 -17.07 -0.87 -7.32
N TYR A 87 -15.74 -0.74 -7.21
CA TYR A 87 -14.79 -1.33 -8.15
C TYR A 87 -14.94 -2.86 -8.24
N ILE A 88 -15.04 -3.55 -7.10
CA ILE A 88 -15.22 -5.00 -7.06
C ILE A 88 -16.55 -5.40 -7.70
N LYS A 89 -17.64 -4.71 -7.39
CA LYS A 89 -18.96 -4.96 -7.99
C LYS A 89 -18.97 -4.73 -9.49
N ASP A 90 -18.32 -3.66 -9.96
CA ASP A 90 -18.22 -3.36 -11.39
C ASP A 90 -17.41 -4.43 -12.12
N LYS A 91 -16.32 -4.91 -11.52
CA LYS A 91 -15.56 -6.04 -12.07
C LYS A 91 -16.34 -7.34 -12.10
N ALA A 92 -17.14 -7.63 -11.07
CA ALA A 92 -17.98 -8.81 -11.06
C ALA A 92 -19.05 -8.82 -12.17
N LYS A 93 -19.49 -7.65 -12.65
CA LYS A 93 -20.43 -7.55 -13.79
C LYS A 93 -19.81 -8.03 -15.12
N GLU A 94 -18.48 -7.98 -15.25
CA GLU A 94 -17.77 -8.45 -16.44
C GLU A 94 -17.79 -9.99 -16.56
N PHE A 95 -18.00 -10.70 -15.44
CA PHE A 95 -17.87 -12.16 -15.31
C PHE A 95 -18.94 -12.72 -14.33
N PRO A 96 -20.23 -12.69 -14.72
CA PRO A 96 -21.35 -12.98 -13.82
C PRO A 96 -21.38 -14.42 -13.28
N GLU A 97 -20.67 -15.35 -13.90
CA GLU A 97 -20.53 -16.74 -13.48
C GLU A 97 -19.63 -16.93 -12.25
N LYS A 98 -18.76 -15.96 -11.96
CA LYS A 98 -17.82 -16.02 -10.85
C LYS A 98 -18.42 -15.35 -9.61
N PRO A 99 -18.45 -16.03 -8.44
CA PRO A 99 -19.05 -15.45 -7.25
C PRO A 99 -18.35 -14.16 -6.79
N LEU A 100 -19.15 -13.19 -6.30
CA LEU A 100 -18.66 -11.87 -5.89
C LEU A 100 -17.63 -11.92 -4.76
N GLU A 101 -17.73 -12.89 -3.84
CA GLU A 101 -16.72 -13.09 -2.79
C GLU A 101 -15.34 -13.48 -3.34
N ILE A 102 -15.27 -14.11 -4.52
CA ILE A 102 -14.01 -14.48 -5.17
C ILE A 102 -13.36 -13.24 -5.81
N PHE A 103 -14.15 -12.32 -6.36
CA PHE A 103 -13.64 -11.02 -6.80
C PHE A 103 -13.05 -10.22 -5.65
N ALA A 104 -13.68 -10.24 -4.47
CA ALA A 104 -13.13 -9.58 -3.28
C ALA A 104 -11.81 -10.21 -2.84
N TRP A 105 -11.73 -11.54 -2.82
CA TRP A 105 -10.49 -12.26 -2.47
C TRP A 105 -9.35 -11.99 -3.45
N GLU A 106 -9.60 -12.06 -4.76
CA GLU A 106 -8.60 -11.72 -5.78
C GLU A 106 -8.17 -10.26 -5.70
N PHE A 107 -9.13 -9.37 -5.44
CA PHE A 107 -8.83 -7.96 -5.28
C PHE A 107 -7.85 -7.72 -4.13
N VAL A 108 -8.08 -8.31 -2.96
CA VAL A 108 -7.16 -8.17 -1.82
C VAL A 108 -5.80 -8.79 -2.15
N TYR A 109 -5.76 -9.99 -2.73
CA TYR A 109 -4.49 -10.64 -3.07
C TYR A 109 -3.65 -9.81 -4.05
N ASN A 110 -4.28 -9.25 -5.09
CA ASN A 110 -3.60 -8.53 -6.16
C ASN A 110 -3.25 -7.07 -5.80
N ASN A 111 -3.96 -6.48 -4.84
CA ASN A 111 -3.73 -5.09 -4.41
C ASN A 111 -3.11 -5.01 -3.01
N THR A 112 -2.67 -6.13 -2.43
CA THR A 112 -1.78 -6.11 -1.27
C THR A 112 -0.55 -7.01 -1.45
N PHE A 113 0.53 -6.76 -0.69
CA PHE A 113 1.70 -7.66 -0.61
C PHE A 113 1.94 -8.19 0.81
N LYS A 114 2.61 -9.36 0.92
CA LYS A 114 3.01 -9.95 2.20
C LYS A 114 4.30 -9.29 2.64
N ASP A 115 4.26 -8.67 3.82
CA ASP A 115 5.40 -8.06 4.50
C ASP A 115 5.12 -8.02 6.00
N ILE A 116 6.14 -7.73 6.80
CA ILE A 116 5.96 -7.45 8.22
C ILE A 116 5.03 -6.25 8.36
N ASP A 117 4.09 -6.32 9.30
CA ASP A 117 3.19 -5.19 9.57
C ASP A 117 4.04 -3.97 9.94
N ILE A 118 3.94 -2.95 9.08
CA ILE A 118 4.72 -1.71 9.23
C ILE A 118 4.29 -0.95 10.48
N VAL A 119 3.07 -1.22 10.98
CA VAL A 119 2.52 -0.61 12.18
C VAL A 119 1.85 -1.66 13.08
N ASN A 120 2.20 -1.65 14.35
CA ASN A 120 1.79 -2.65 15.36
C ASN A 120 0.40 -2.38 15.95
N ASP A 121 -0.64 -2.22 15.13
CA ASP A 121 -2.00 -1.99 15.65
C ASP A 121 -3.11 -2.39 14.64
N ASN A 122 -4.32 -2.61 15.16
CA ASN A 122 -5.50 -3.14 14.46
C ASN A 122 -6.04 -2.23 13.34
N TRP A 123 -5.50 -1.03 13.13
CA TRP A 123 -5.95 -0.11 12.09
C TRP A 123 -5.53 -0.52 10.68
N LEU A 124 -4.50 -1.35 10.52
CA LEU A 124 -4.18 -1.96 9.21
C LEU A 124 -5.33 -2.85 8.69
N ASN A 125 -6.30 -3.17 9.52
CA ASN A 125 -7.51 -3.85 9.10
C ASN A 125 -8.45 -2.93 8.29
N ILE A 126 -8.24 -1.61 8.27
CA ILE A 126 -9.03 -0.64 7.51
C ILE A 126 -8.69 -0.77 6.01
N PRO A 127 -9.63 -1.22 5.15
CA PRO A 127 -9.32 -1.57 3.76
C PRO A 127 -8.68 -0.43 2.96
N GLN A 128 -9.24 0.77 3.05
CA GLN A 128 -8.75 1.93 2.29
C GLN A 128 -7.36 2.39 2.72
N LEU A 129 -6.97 2.23 3.99
CA LEU A 129 -5.62 2.58 4.46
C LEU A 129 -4.58 1.62 3.91
N THR A 130 -4.88 0.32 4.03
CA THR A 130 -3.97 -0.73 3.58
C THR A 130 -3.87 -0.75 2.07
N ILE A 131 -4.97 -0.58 1.33
CA ILE A 131 -4.93 -0.65 -0.13
C ILE A 131 -4.39 0.64 -0.76
N SER A 132 -4.78 1.82 -0.28
CA SER A 132 -4.35 3.08 -0.93
C SER A 132 -2.97 3.56 -0.49
N SER A 133 -2.51 3.18 0.72
CA SER A 133 -1.29 3.71 1.32
C SER A 133 -0.26 2.65 1.72
N VAL A 134 -0.48 1.83 2.75
CA VAL A 134 0.57 0.93 3.28
C VAL A 134 0.92 -0.16 2.27
N GLY A 135 -0.07 -0.67 1.56
CA GLY A 135 0.01 -1.65 0.49
C GLY A 135 0.19 -3.10 0.94
N GLY A 136 0.53 -3.37 2.20
CA GLY A 136 0.83 -4.74 2.63
C GLY A 136 0.75 -4.94 4.13
N GLY A 137 0.90 -6.20 4.52
CA GLY A 137 0.90 -6.65 5.91
C GLY A 137 0.95 -8.17 6.01
N LEU A 138 0.95 -8.68 7.23
CA LEU A 138 0.95 -10.12 7.51
C LEU A 138 -0.42 -10.74 7.22
N CYS A 139 -0.51 -12.07 7.36
CA CYS A 139 -1.73 -12.83 7.11
C CYS A 139 -2.94 -12.29 7.90
N GLY A 140 -2.72 -11.85 9.15
CA GLY A 140 -3.74 -11.20 9.98
C GLY A 140 -4.35 -9.97 9.32
N THR A 141 -3.51 -9.02 8.91
CA THR A 141 -3.91 -7.78 8.23
C THR A 141 -4.67 -8.05 6.94
N ARG A 142 -4.12 -8.93 6.08
CA ARG A 142 -4.73 -9.23 4.77
C ARG A 142 -6.09 -9.90 4.90
N SER A 143 -6.21 -10.87 5.80
CA SER A 143 -7.48 -11.56 6.10
C SER A 143 -8.49 -10.62 6.75
N ALA A 144 -8.04 -9.70 7.59
CA ALA A 144 -8.91 -8.68 8.15
C ALA A 144 -9.45 -7.71 7.10
N VAL A 145 -8.61 -7.23 6.18
CA VAL A 145 -9.02 -6.38 5.05
C VAL A 145 -10.06 -7.09 4.18
N LEU A 146 -9.82 -8.37 3.83
CA LEU A 146 -10.79 -9.16 3.05
C LEU A 146 -12.13 -9.30 3.80
N THR A 147 -12.09 -9.66 5.08
CA THR A 147 -13.28 -9.79 5.93
C THR A 147 -14.10 -8.50 5.92
N ASN A 148 -13.44 -7.35 6.08
CA ASN A 148 -14.07 -6.05 6.14
C ASN A 148 -14.71 -5.64 4.81
N ILE A 149 -14.06 -5.94 3.69
CA ILE A 149 -14.64 -5.75 2.35
C ILE A 149 -15.87 -6.66 2.15
N LEU A 150 -15.80 -7.93 2.56
CA LEU A 150 -16.91 -8.87 2.42
C LEU A 150 -18.13 -8.45 3.26
N VAL A 151 -17.91 -7.95 4.48
CA VAL A 151 -18.99 -7.38 5.29
C VAL A 151 -19.62 -6.17 4.59
N ALA A 152 -18.81 -5.28 4.01
CA ALA A 152 -19.30 -4.12 3.26
C ALA A 152 -20.05 -4.51 1.96
N LEU A 153 -19.71 -5.67 1.37
CA LEU A 153 -20.45 -6.27 0.26
C LEU A 153 -21.78 -6.90 0.68
N GLY A 154 -22.05 -7.00 1.99
CA GLY A 154 -23.30 -7.53 2.55
C GLY A 154 -23.23 -8.99 3.02
N TYR A 155 -22.05 -9.60 3.03
CA TYR A 155 -21.86 -10.96 3.51
C TYR A 155 -21.70 -11.00 5.04
N LYS A 156 -21.99 -12.17 5.63
CA LYS A 156 -21.44 -12.50 6.95
C LYS A 156 -20.03 -13.05 6.74
N ALA A 157 -19.04 -12.44 7.37
CA ALA A 157 -17.66 -12.90 7.29
C ALA A 157 -16.98 -12.84 8.67
N ARG A 158 -15.93 -13.63 8.86
CA ARG A 158 -15.13 -13.72 10.08
C ARG A 158 -13.71 -14.16 9.76
N ASN A 159 -12.79 -14.01 10.70
CA ASN A 159 -11.44 -14.54 10.60
C ASN A 159 -11.25 -15.76 11.50
N TRP A 160 -10.36 -16.64 11.07
CA TRP A 160 -9.81 -17.74 11.85
C TRP A 160 -8.32 -17.48 12.07
N CYS A 161 -7.88 -17.45 13.33
CA CYS A 161 -6.47 -17.59 13.68
C CYS A 161 -6.17 -19.09 13.86
N VAL A 162 -5.22 -19.59 13.07
CA VAL A 162 -4.87 -21.01 12.90
C VAL A 162 -3.36 -21.17 13.09
N GLU A 163 -2.93 -21.39 14.34
CA GLU A 163 -1.53 -21.64 14.73
C GLU A 163 -0.47 -20.78 13.98
N GLY A 164 -0.51 -19.45 14.18
CA GLY A 164 0.44 -18.53 13.53
C GLY A 164 0.07 -18.10 12.11
N HIS A 165 -1.04 -18.59 11.56
CA HIS A 165 -1.64 -18.10 10.33
C HIS A 165 -3.06 -17.54 10.55
N VAL A 166 -3.56 -16.74 9.62
CA VAL A 166 -4.92 -16.16 9.70
C VAL A 166 -5.59 -16.20 8.35
N VAL A 167 -6.82 -16.72 8.30
CA VAL A 167 -7.64 -16.80 7.07
C VAL A 167 -9.02 -16.21 7.26
N THR A 168 -9.68 -15.87 6.15
CA THR A 168 -11.05 -15.36 6.14
C THR A 168 -12.05 -16.47 5.84
N GLU A 169 -13.20 -16.45 6.49
CA GLU A 169 -14.33 -17.32 6.17
C GLU A 169 -15.59 -16.48 5.92
N VAL A 170 -16.30 -16.77 4.83
CA VAL A 170 -17.48 -16.04 4.38
C VAL A 170 -18.68 -16.96 4.26
N PHE A 171 -19.86 -16.49 4.67
CA PHE A 171 -21.11 -17.21 4.50
C PHE A 171 -21.84 -16.75 3.23
N SER A 172 -21.90 -17.61 2.23
CA SER A 172 -22.60 -17.37 0.96
C SER A 172 -23.21 -18.67 0.44
N ASP A 173 -24.31 -18.57 -0.30
CA ASP A 173 -25.07 -19.71 -0.83
C ASP A 173 -25.46 -20.75 0.23
N GLY A 174 -25.77 -20.28 1.45
CA GLY A 174 -26.21 -21.14 2.55
C GLY A 174 -25.09 -21.88 3.29
N LYS A 175 -23.81 -21.61 3.00
CA LYS A 175 -22.68 -22.27 3.66
C LYS A 175 -21.48 -21.35 3.91
N TRP A 176 -20.60 -21.78 4.81
CA TRP A 176 -19.31 -21.13 5.05
C TRP A 176 -18.28 -21.57 4.01
N LYS A 177 -17.40 -20.65 3.59
CA LYS A 177 -16.35 -20.84 2.59
C LYS A 177 -15.07 -20.18 3.10
N VAL A 178 -13.95 -20.89 3.15
CA VAL A 178 -12.63 -20.34 3.52
C VAL A 178 -11.93 -19.75 2.31
N LEU A 179 -11.41 -18.54 2.48
CA LEU A 179 -10.65 -17.79 1.50
C LEU A 179 -9.35 -17.30 2.17
N ASP A 180 -8.20 -17.66 1.60
CA ASP A 180 -6.90 -17.22 2.11
C ASP A 180 -6.32 -16.13 1.19
N PRO A 181 -6.40 -14.84 1.56
CA PRO A 181 -5.83 -13.76 0.78
C PRO A 181 -4.32 -13.59 0.97
N ASP A 182 -3.69 -14.23 1.96
CA ASP A 182 -2.23 -14.20 2.12
C ASP A 182 -1.55 -15.09 1.09
N LEU A 183 -2.03 -16.31 1.00
CA LEU A 183 -1.49 -17.31 0.07
C LEU A 183 -2.12 -17.21 -1.31
N GLY A 184 -3.32 -16.64 -1.41
CA GLY A 184 -4.07 -16.63 -2.66
C GLY A 184 -4.55 -18.03 -3.01
N VAL A 185 -5.05 -18.77 -2.01
CA VAL A 185 -5.64 -20.11 -2.17
C VAL A 185 -7.05 -20.18 -1.59
N TYR A 186 -7.88 -21.06 -2.16
CA TYR A 186 -9.04 -21.64 -1.49
C TYR A 186 -9.14 -23.13 -1.79
N PHE A 187 -9.80 -23.87 -0.90
CA PHE A 187 -9.90 -25.32 -0.96
C PHE A 187 -11.31 -25.77 -1.29
N MET A 188 -11.44 -26.93 -1.93
CA MET A 188 -12.66 -27.50 -2.46
C MET A 188 -12.99 -28.81 -1.73
N ASN A 189 -14.25 -28.95 -1.34
CA ASN A 189 -14.80 -30.20 -0.82
C ASN A 189 -15.11 -31.20 -1.96
N ASP A 190 -15.61 -32.38 -1.60
CA ASP A 190 -15.96 -33.46 -2.54
C ASP A 190 -16.97 -33.04 -3.62
N ASP A 191 -17.87 -32.10 -3.29
CA ASP A 191 -18.88 -31.56 -4.19
C ASP A 191 -18.34 -30.46 -5.12
N LYS A 192 -17.02 -30.29 -5.20
CA LYS A 192 -16.33 -29.23 -5.98
C LYS A 192 -16.83 -27.85 -5.60
N GLN A 193 -16.89 -27.63 -4.30
CA GLN A 193 -17.52 -26.50 -3.68
C GLN A 193 -16.54 -25.96 -2.63
N ILE A 194 -16.41 -24.64 -2.47
CA ILE A 194 -15.40 -24.11 -1.52
C ILE A 194 -15.70 -24.62 -0.11
N ALA A 195 -14.70 -25.21 0.52
CA ALA A 195 -14.80 -25.82 1.84
C ALA A 195 -14.87 -24.76 2.94
N SER A 196 -15.67 -25.01 3.96
CA SER A 196 -15.61 -24.32 5.24
C SER A 196 -14.38 -24.74 6.03
N TYR A 197 -14.02 -23.96 7.05
CA TYR A 197 -12.85 -24.27 7.85
C TYR A 197 -13.05 -25.56 8.63
N LYS A 198 -14.28 -25.79 9.12
CA LYS A 198 -14.64 -27.03 9.79
C LYS A 198 -14.48 -28.25 8.88
N GLU A 199 -14.93 -28.17 7.62
CA GLU A 199 -14.76 -29.29 6.68
C GLU A 199 -13.27 -29.60 6.44
N LEU A 200 -12.41 -28.58 6.39
CA LEU A 200 -10.96 -28.75 6.26
C LEU A 200 -10.34 -29.47 7.46
N CYS A 201 -10.73 -29.10 8.69
CA CYS A 201 -10.26 -29.78 9.90
C CYS A 201 -10.76 -31.22 9.98
N ASP A 202 -12.01 -31.47 9.57
CA ASP A 202 -12.60 -32.81 9.56
C ASP A 202 -11.95 -33.71 8.46
N ASN A 203 -11.27 -33.11 7.47
CA ASN A 203 -10.72 -33.80 6.31
C ASN A 203 -9.29 -33.35 5.95
N PRO A 204 -8.31 -33.51 6.86
CA PRO A 204 -6.94 -33.02 6.66
C PRO A 204 -6.21 -33.68 5.48
N GLN A 205 -6.66 -34.86 5.04
CA GLN A 205 -6.14 -35.51 3.84
C GLN A 205 -6.37 -34.72 2.55
N TRP A 206 -7.35 -33.79 2.52
CA TRP A 206 -7.64 -32.99 1.32
C TRP A 206 -6.49 -32.06 0.92
N PHE A 207 -5.60 -31.70 1.84
CA PHE A 207 -4.45 -30.86 1.52
C PHE A 207 -3.40 -31.55 0.65
N ASN A 208 -3.40 -32.89 0.61
CA ASN A 208 -2.48 -33.68 -0.21
C ASN A 208 -2.97 -33.86 -1.65
N ASP A 209 -4.20 -33.43 -1.96
CA ASP A 209 -4.82 -33.59 -3.27
C ASP A 209 -4.82 -32.26 -4.02
N THR A 210 -3.93 -32.13 -5.00
CA THR A 210 -3.76 -30.90 -5.77
C THR A 210 -4.98 -30.54 -6.62
N ALA A 211 -5.89 -31.50 -6.86
CA ALA A 211 -7.16 -31.22 -7.53
C ALA A 211 -8.17 -30.49 -6.62
N ARG A 212 -7.87 -30.32 -5.33
CA ARG A 212 -8.78 -29.75 -4.33
C ARG A 212 -8.46 -28.33 -3.90
N TYR A 213 -7.50 -27.67 -4.52
CA TYR A 213 -7.30 -26.26 -4.29
C TYR A 213 -7.28 -25.48 -5.59
N VAL A 214 -7.71 -24.24 -5.48
CA VAL A 214 -7.56 -23.25 -6.54
C VAL A 214 -6.67 -22.16 -5.99
N VAL A 215 -5.67 -21.83 -6.78
CA VAL A 215 -4.77 -20.70 -6.51
C VAL A 215 -4.94 -19.64 -7.57
N ILE A 216 -4.74 -18.40 -7.14
CA ILE A 216 -4.67 -17.28 -8.08
C ILE A 216 -3.48 -17.54 -9.00
N ASP A 217 -3.77 -17.61 -10.30
CA ASP A 217 -2.73 -17.69 -11.32
C ASP A 217 -1.84 -16.46 -11.20
N SER A 218 -0.62 -16.71 -10.74
CA SER A 218 0.36 -15.66 -10.51
C SER A 218 1.76 -16.20 -10.75
N PRO A 219 2.72 -15.34 -11.08
CA PRO A 219 4.14 -15.70 -11.11
C PRO A 219 4.66 -16.25 -9.77
N LYS A 220 3.90 -16.08 -8.68
CA LYS A 220 4.21 -16.59 -7.34
C LYS A 220 3.59 -17.97 -7.08
N MET A 221 2.82 -18.51 -8.04
CA MET A 221 2.02 -19.73 -7.88
C MET A 221 2.86 -20.90 -7.38
N THR A 222 4.06 -21.11 -7.92
CA THR A 222 4.97 -22.18 -7.46
C THR A 222 5.37 -22.02 -5.98
N PHE A 223 5.65 -20.80 -5.53
CA PHE A 223 5.98 -20.54 -4.13
C PHE A 223 4.74 -20.69 -3.23
N THR A 224 3.57 -20.22 -3.69
CA THR A 224 2.30 -20.45 -3.02
C THR A 224 2.02 -21.95 -2.88
N MET A 225 2.24 -22.76 -3.91
CA MET A 225 2.07 -24.22 -3.88
C MET A 225 2.97 -24.87 -2.82
N ALA A 226 4.27 -24.57 -2.86
CA ALA A 226 5.24 -25.09 -1.90
C ALA A 226 4.91 -24.64 -0.46
N PHE A 227 4.41 -23.40 -0.28
CA PHE A 227 3.98 -22.91 1.01
C PHE A 227 2.70 -23.61 1.49
N VAL A 228 1.69 -23.76 0.63
CA VAL A 228 0.44 -24.47 0.94
C VAL A 228 0.71 -25.91 1.35
N MET A 229 1.60 -26.63 0.66
CA MET A 229 1.99 -27.99 1.04
C MET A 229 2.66 -28.06 2.41
N ASN A 230 3.51 -27.08 2.75
CA ASN A 230 4.20 -27.03 4.05
C ASN A 230 3.30 -26.53 5.20
N ASN A 231 2.20 -25.83 4.90
CA ASN A 231 1.30 -25.22 5.89
C ASN A 231 -0.07 -25.89 5.93
N ALA A 232 -0.29 -26.95 5.13
CA ALA A 232 -1.48 -27.80 5.14
C ALA A 232 -1.88 -28.25 6.55
N LEU A 233 -0.90 -28.60 7.38
CA LEU A 233 -1.10 -29.01 8.77
C LEU A 233 -1.72 -27.91 9.64
N LEU A 234 -1.47 -26.63 9.36
CA LEU A 234 -2.05 -25.51 10.14
C LEU A 234 -3.58 -25.47 10.01
N PHE A 235 -4.14 -26.02 8.93
CA PHE A 235 -5.58 -26.07 8.70
C PHE A 235 -6.24 -27.36 9.22
N SER A 236 -5.45 -28.29 9.78
CA SER A 236 -5.90 -29.66 10.11
C SER A 236 -6.39 -29.87 11.54
N THR A 237 -6.23 -28.88 12.43
CA THR A 237 -6.60 -28.96 13.85
C THR A 237 -7.62 -27.89 14.20
N LEU A 238 -8.42 -28.10 15.26
CA LEU A 238 -9.27 -27.07 15.91
C LEU A 238 -8.79 -26.68 17.31
N GLU A 239 -7.75 -27.33 17.85
CA GLU A 239 -7.35 -27.24 19.27
C GLU A 239 -6.87 -25.83 19.67
N ASP A 240 -6.32 -25.09 18.71
CA ASP A 240 -5.59 -23.83 18.89
C ASP A 240 -6.35 -22.63 18.29
N ASN A 241 -7.50 -22.89 17.69
CA ASN A 241 -8.09 -21.96 16.75
C ASN A 241 -9.01 -20.95 17.42
N ARG A 242 -8.89 -19.70 16.97
CA ARG A 242 -9.72 -18.61 17.49
C ARG A 242 -10.46 -17.94 16.35
N VAL A 243 -11.78 -18.01 16.41
CA VAL A 243 -12.65 -17.16 15.59
C VAL A 243 -12.61 -15.76 16.17
N PHE A 244 -12.38 -14.77 15.31
CA PHE A 244 -12.53 -13.38 15.69
C PHE A 244 -13.21 -12.58 14.59
N TYR A 245 -13.86 -11.50 15.01
CA TYR A 245 -14.48 -10.53 14.12
C TYR A 245 -13.63 -9.27 14.13
N THR A 246 -13.44 -8.70 12.96
CA THR A 246 -12.77 -7.41 12.82
C THR A 246 -13.80 -6.32 13.08
N ASN A 247 -13.54 -5.53 14.12
CA ASN A 247 -14.26 -4.28 14.33
C ASN A 247 -13.38 -3.15 13.83
N PHE A 248 -13.81 -2.44 12.81
CA PHE A 248 -13.23 -1.15 12.43
C PHE A 248 -14.35 -0.14 12.25
N ASP A 249 -14.03 1.13 12.44
CA ASP A 249 -15.02 2.19 12.29
C ASP A 249 -15.24 2.48 10.81
N TYR A 250 -16.37 2.03 10.28
CA TYR A 250 -16.81 2.29 8.90
C TYR A 250 -16.97 3.80 8.61
N LYS A 251 -17.00 4.67 9.62
CA LYS A 251 -17.12 6.13 9.46
C LYS A 251 -15.78 6.84 9.30
N LEU A 252 -14.65 6.14 9.39
CA LEU A 252 -13.34 6.69 9.01
C LEU A 252 -13.26 6.78 7.48
N GLU A 253 -14.06 7.66 6.91
CA GLU A 253 -13.96 8.06 5.51
C GLU A 253 -12.76 8.99 5.37
N ASN A 254 -11.85 8.61 4.47
CA ASN A 254 -10.79 9.50 4.03
C ASN A 254 -11.04 9.82 2.56
N GLU A 255 -11.67 10.97 2.34
CA GLU A 255 -11.79 11.53 0.99
C GLU A 255 -10.38 11.65 0.39
N ASN A 256 -10.20 11.24 -0.87
CA ASN A 256 -8.93 11.28 -1.60
C ASN A 256 -8.47 12.73 -1.91
N ILE A 257 -8.47 13.61 -0.93
CA ILE A 257 -8.22 15.04 -1.11
C ILE A 257 -6.86 15.36 -0.50
N TYR A 258 -5.91 15.63 -1.39
CA TYR A 258 -4.62 16.21 -1.08
C TYR A 258 -4.78 17.72 -0.96
N PHE A 259 -4.33 18.27 0.15
CA PHE A 259 -4.23 19.70 0.40
C PHE A 259 -2.77 20.11 0.32
N LEU A 260 -2.40 20.83 -0.76
CA LEU A 260 -1.04 21.26 -1.02
C LEU A 260 -0.92 22.78 -0.87
N PRO A 261 -0.21 23.27 0.15
CA PRO A 261 -0.02 24.71 0.35
C PRO A 261 0.71 25.40 -0.80
N GLU A 262 0.56 26.74 -0.88
CA GLU A 262 1.34 27.59 -1.80
C GLU A 262 2.83 27.30 -1.64
N GLY A 263 3.52 27.03 -2.75
CA GLY A 263 4.96 26.77 -2.78
C GLY A 263 5.39 25.41 -2.24
N ALA A 264 4.46 24.52 -1.89
CA ALA A 264 4.75 23.13 -1.52
C ALA A 264 4.83 22.23 -2.75
N GLU A 265 5.58 21.14 -2.62
CA GLU A 265 5.81 20.16 -3.69
C GLU A 265 5.53 18.75 -3.18
N LEU A 266 4.70 18.00 -3.91
CA LEU A 266 4.48 16.57 -3.68
C LEU A 266 5.18 15.77 -4.78
N ILE A 267 6.07 14.88 -4.37
CA ILE A 267 6.81 13.98 -5.25
C ILE A 267 6.31 12.55 -5.04
N ILE A 268 5.89 11.89 -6.12
CA ILE A 268 5.28 10.56 -6.07
C ILE A 268 5.43 9.80 -7.41
N PRO A 269 5.75 8.50 -7.41
CA PRO A 269 6.29 7.72 -6.31
C PRO A 269 7.76 8.09 -6.01
N TRP A 270 8.17 8.11 -4.74
CA TRP A 270 9.54 8.40 -4.29
C TRP A 270 10.18 7.20 -3.59
N LYS A 271 11.51 7.07 -3.66
CA LYS A 271 12.28 6.00 -3.01
C LYS A 271 12.46 6.30 -1.52
N ASN A 272 12.12 5.35 -0.65
CA ASN A 272 12.41 5.46 0.78
C ASN A 272 13.69 4.69 1.14
N SER A 273 14.85 5.29 0.87
CA SER A 273 16.17 4.65 1.03
C SER A 273 16.45 4.10 2.44
N GLU A 274 15.84 4.69 3.48
CA GLU A 274 16.02 4.28 4.88
C GLU A 274 15.27 2.98 5.24
N ARG A 275 14.17 2.67 4.55
CA ARG A 275 13.45 1.40 4.72
C ARG A 275 13.94 0.32 3.75
N GLY A 276 14.84 0.68 2.84
CA GLY A 276 15.39 -0.20 1.82
C GLY A 276 14.81 0.09 0.42
N ASN A 277 15.39 -0.57 -0.58
CA ASN A 277 15.14 -0.24 -1.99
C ASN A 277 13.74 -0.62 -2.52
N PHE A 278 12.93 -1.31 -1.71
CA PHE A 278 11.60 -1.82 -2.06
C PHE A 278 10.46 -0.95 -1.56
N PHE A 279 10.73 0.03 -0.69
CA PHE A 279 9.70 0.88 -0.11
C PHE A 279 9.55 2.18 -0.90
N LEU A 280 8.30 2.43 -1.27
CA LEU A 280 7.90 3.67 -1.90
C LEU A 280 7.19 4.58 -0.92
N CYS A 281 7.30 5.87 -1.18
CA CYS A 281 6.55 6.87 -0.46
C CYS A 281 6.10 8.00 -1.37
N ALA A 282 5.19 8.83 -0.89
CA ALA A 282 5.02 10.19 -1.35
C ALA A 282 5.85 11.11 -0.47
N LYS A 283 6.65 11.98 -1.08
CA LYS A 283 7.47 12.98 -0.38
C LYS A 283 6.84 14.36 -0.56
N LEU A 284 6.44 14.99 0.53
CA LEU A 284 5.93 16.36 0.56
C LEU A 284 7.02 17.30 1.09
N ILE A 285 7.43 18.26 0.28
CA ILE A 285 8.39 19.31 0.63
C ILE A 285 7.61 20.57 0.98
N MET A 286 7.84 21.10 2.18
CA MET A 286 7.14 22.29 2.67
C MET A 286 7.99 23.55 2.53
N PRO A 287 7.42 24.67 2.05
CA PRO A 287 8.13 25.93 1.98
C PRO A 287 8.39 26.47 3.39
N SER A 288 9.63 26.90 3.63
CA SER A 288 10.06 27.46 4.91
C SER A 288 9.10 28.55 5.39
N ASN A 289 8.87 28.60 6.70
CA ASN A 289 7.94 29.50 7.38
C ASN A 289 6.45 29.28 7.12
N TYR A 290 6.05 28.29 6.32
CA TYR A 290 4.63 27.92 6.22
C TYR A 290 4.05 27.58 7.60
N LYS A 291 2.85 28.07 7.87
CA LYS A 291 2.04 27.75 9.05
C LYS A 291 0.61 27.52 8.62
N GLY A 292 0.04 26.41 9.05
CA GLY A 292 -1.31 26.05 8.63
C GLY A 292 -1.52 24.55 8.64
N LYS A 293 -2.67 24.13 8.13
CA LYS A 293 -3.03 22.72 8.03
C LYS A 293 -2.34 22.07 6.84
N ILE A 294 -2.09 20.78 6.97
CA ILE A 294 -1.80 19.86 5.88
C ILE A 294 -2.86 18.77 5.96
N LYS A 295 -3.34 18.29 4.81
CA LYS A 295 -4.20 17.11 4.70
C LYS A 295 -3.70 16.26 3.54
N ILE A 296 -3.07 15.13 3.83
CA ILE A 296 -2.62 14.15 2.82
C ILE A 296 -3.31 12.83 3.14
N PRO A 297 -4.07 12.23 2.19
CA PRO A 297 -4.88 11.05 2.44
C PRO A 297 -4.06 9.75 2.48
N LEU A 298 -2.86 9.79 3.04
CA LEU A 298 -1.90 8.68 3.14
C LEU A 298 -1.36 8.58 4.56
N VAL A 299 -0.92 7.38 4.93
CA VAL A 299 -0.28 7.09 6.22
C VAL A 299 1.07 7.78 6.28
N LEU A 300 1.29 8.59 7.31
CA LEU A 300 2.58 9.21 7.56
C LEU A 300 3.62 8.17 8.02
N ASP A 301 4.77 8.14 7.35
CA ASP A 301 5.93 7.33 7.72
C ASP A 301 6.87 8.11 8.65
N LYS A 302 7.30 9.29 8.19
CA LYS A 302 8.32 10.09 8.88
C LYS A 302 8.25 11.56 8.52
N ILE A 303 8.88 12.37 9.38
CA ILE A 303 9.09 13.80 9.17
C ILE A 303 10.58 14.09 9.31
N LYS A 304 11.12 14.86 8.36
CA LYS A 304 12.49 15.38 8.40
C LYS A 304 12.50 16.90 8.49
N GLY A 305 13.60 17.45 8.99
CA GLY A 305 13.84 18.89 9.07
C GLY A 305 13.71 19.42 10.49
N LYS A 306 13.34 20.69 10.62
CA LYS A 306 13.22 21.35 11.91
C LYS A 306 11.93 22.15 11.99
N GLY A 307 11.21 22.05 13.10
CA GLY A 307 9.94 22.76 13.26
C GLY A 307 9.07 22.21 14.38
N LYS A 308 7.81 22.63 14.38
CA LYS A 308 6.78 22.20 15.33
C LYS A 308 5.50 21.88 14.61
N ILE A 309 4.91 20.74 14.92
CA ILE A 309 3.60 20.36 14.43
C ILE A 309 2.65 20.10 15.61
N LYS A 310 1.38 20.35 15.38
CA LYS A 310 0.30 19.97 16.27
C LYS A 310 -0.53 18.88 15.60
N PHE A 311 -0.64 17.75 16.26
CA PHE A 311 -1.50 16.65 15.85
C PHE A 311 -2.46 16.32 16.99
N ASN A 312 -3.76 16.29 16.71
CA ASN A 312 -4.82 16.27 17.71
C ASN A 312 -4.59 17.35 18.80
N GLU A 313 -4.42 16.93 20.05
CA GLU A 313 -4.14 17.81 21.18
C GLU A 313 -2.64 17.89 21.53
N LYS A 314 -1.80 17.10 20.85
CA LYS A 314 -0.37 16.98 21.14
C LYS A 314 0.48 17.88 20.23
N LEU A 315 1.54 18.43 20.81
CA LEU A 315 2.55 19.22 20.12
C LEU A 315 3.82 18.38 20.00
N TYR A 316 4.40 18.34 18.81
CA TYR A 316 5.66 17.67 18.52
C TYR A 316 6.67 18.70 18.06
N GLU A 317 7.83 18.70 18.72
CA GLU A 317 9.00 19.46 18.29
C GLU A 317 9.93 18.53 17.51
N ILE A 318 10.34 19.00 16.32
CA ILE A 318 11.07 18.22 15.35
C ILE A 318 12.43 18.89 15.16
N ASP A 319 13.49 18.13 15.39
CA ASP A 319 14.87 18.52 15.05
C ASP A 319 15.60 17.27 14.51
N GLY A 320 15.76 17.20 13.19
CA GLY A 320 16.35 16.06 12.51
C GLY A 320 15.32 15.18 11.80
N CYS A 321 15.23 13.90 12.16
CA CYS A 321 14.31 12.94 11.56
C CYS A 321 13.52 12.23 12.67
N ILE A 322 12.20 12.23 12.58
CA ILE A 322 11.33 11.49 13.50
C ILE A 322 10.55 10.44 12.69
N THR A 323 10.56 9.22 13.23
CA THR A 323 9.84 8.03 12.74
C THR A 323 9.03 7.46 13.90
N ASN A 324 8.22 6.42 13.65
CA ASN A 324 7.59 5.60 14.70
C ASN A 324 6.85 6.43 15.75
N PHE A 325 5.97 7.30 15.30
CA PHE A 325 5.21 8.13 16.19
C PHE A 325 4.20 7.28 16.97
N GLU A 326 4.52 6.96 18.23
CA GLU A 326 3.70 6.08 19.07
C GLU A 326 2.25 6.57 19.18
N ASP A 327 2.01 7.88 19.13
CA ASP A 327 0.67 8.49 19.24
C ASP A 327 -0.11 8.62 17.91
N PHE A 328 0.49 8.23 16.79
CA PHE A 328 -0.03 8.54 15.44
C PHE A 328 -0.95 7.43 14.95
N TYR A 329 -1.79 6.91 15.86
CA TYR A 329 -2.65 5.75 15.66
C TYR A 329 -3.64 5.86 14.48
N LEU A 330 -3.81 7.03 13.85
CA LEU A 330 -4.76 7.26 12.75
C LEU A 330 -4.33 8.39 11.79
N ILE A 331 -3.04 8.59 11.52
CA ILE A 331 -2.64 9.72 10.65
C ILE A 331 -2.77 9.35 9.17
N PHE A 332 -3.95 9.60 8.61
CA PHE A 332 -3.95 10.40 7.38
C PHE A 332 -3.25 11.70 7.73
N GLY A 333 -2.37 12.21 6.86
CA GLY A 333 -1.55 13.41 7.08
C GLY A 333 -2.34 14.69 7.32
N ASP A 334 -3.13 14.73 8.40
CA ASP A 334 -4.01 15.78 8.88
C ASP A 334 -3.45 16.32 10.19
N PHE A 335 -2.61 17.33 10.07
CA PHE A 335 -1.97 18.00 11.20
C PHE A 335 -1.71 19.46 10.86
N SER A 336 -1.43 20.26 11.89
CA SER A 336 -1.13 21.68 11.73
C SER A 336 0.35 21.94 11.93
N ILE A 337 1.00 22.60 10.98
CA ILE A 337 2.33 23.16 11.13
C ILE A 337 2.25 24.46 11.91
N ILE A 338 3.00 24.52 13.02
CA ILE A 338 3.12 25.69 13.91
C ILE A 338 4.41 26.47 13.59
N GLU A 339 5.47 25.75 13.27
CA GLU A 339 6.80 26.27 12.95
C GLU A 339 7.45 25.39 11.89
N ASN A 340 8.03 25.98 10.85
CA ASN A 340 8.66 25.24 9.74
C ASN A 340 9.97 25.89 9.31
N HIS A 341 11.06 25.14 9.43
CA HIS A 341 12.40 25.51 8.96
C HIS A 341 12.91 24.48 7.94
N GLY A 342 12.09 24.18 6.93
CA GLY A 342 12.43 23.22 5.88
C GLY A 342 12.05 21.78 6.23
N MET A 343 10.80 21.57 6.64
CA MET A 343 10.26 20.24 6.93
C MET A 343 9.87 19.50 5.64
N GLU A 344 10.13 18.20 5.66
CA GLU A 344 9.67 17.25 4.65
C GLU A 344 8.86 16.15 5.32
N PHE A 345 7.76 15.74 4.68
CA PHE A 345 6.87 14.70 5.16
C PHE A 345 6.88 13.54 4.18
N TYR A 346 6.92 12.32 4.70
CA TYR A 346 6.98 11.12 3.90
C TYR A 346 5.78 10.26 4.26
N PHE A 347 5.06 9.80 3.24
CA PHE A 347 3.84 9.01 3.41
C PHE A 347 3.95 7.69 2.67
N PHE A 348 3.42 6.60 3.21
CA PHE A 348 3.38 5.32 2.49
C PHE A 348 2.47 5.42 1.27
N ILE A 349 2.88 4.74 0.19
CA ILE A 349 2.04 4.51 -0.98
C ILE A 349 2.11 3.03 -1.35
N ASN A 350 1.00 2.50 -1.86
CA ASN A 350 0.97 1.09 -2.25
C ASN A 350 1.68 0.91 -3.59
N PRO A 351 2.86 0.25 -3.64
CA PRO A 351 3.61 0.05 -4.88
C PRO A 351 2.81 -0.69 -5.95
N GLN A 352 1.88 -1.57 -5.59
CA GLN A 352 1.07 -2.31 -6.57
C GLN A 352 0.09 -1.42 -7.33
N LEU A 353 -0.30 -0.27 -6.76
CA LEU A 353 -1.15 0.70 -7.46
C LEU A 353 -0.35 1.56 -8.43
N PHE A 354 0.86 1.96 -8.04
CA PHE A 354 1.71 2.88 -8.80
C PHE A 354 2.58 2.18 -9.85
N PHE A 355 2.76 0.86 -9.74
CA PHE A 355 3.59 0.08 -10.66
C PHE A 355 2.90 -1.23 -11.05
N GLU A 356 1.71 -1.10 -11.61
CA GLU A 356 0.95 -2.22 -12.16
C GLU A 356 1.48 -2.65 -13.53
N LYS A 357 2.06 -1.70 -14.28
CA LYS A 357 2.48 -1.85 -15.68
C LYS A 357 3.91 -1.34 -15.87
N GLU A 358 4.49 -1.63 -17.04
CA GLU A 358 5.78 -1.05 -17.45
C GLU A 358 5.70 0.48 -17.58
N ILE A 359 4.59 0.95 -18.18
CA ILE A 359 4.23 2.36 -18.26
C ILE A 359 2.93 2.56 -17.47
N ASN A 360 3.02 3.36 -16.41
CA ASN A 360 1.93 3.70 -15.51
C ASN A 360 1.41 5.10 -15.81
N GLU A 361 0.23 5.42 -15.31
CA GLU A 361 -0.39 6.73 -15.43
C GLU A 361 -0.77 7.27 -14.04
N ILE A 362 -0.56 8.56 -13.80
CA ILE A 362 -1.20 9.28 -12.70
C ILE A 362 -2.22 10.25 -13.31
N VAL A 363 -3.46 10.19 -12.81
CA VAL A 363 -4.49 11.20 -13.09
C VAL A 363 -4.58 12.12 -11.88
N VAL A 364 -4.36 13.42 -12.10
CA VAL A 364 -4.57 14.48 -11.11
C VAL A 364 -5.88 15.18 -11.42
N LYS A 365 -6.78 15.26 -10.44
CA LYS A 365 -8.06 15.97 -10.59
C LYS A 365 -8.12 17.16 -9.65
N SER A 366 -8.42 18.35 -10.17
CA SER A 366 -8.56 19.57 -9.37
C SER A 366 -9.43 20.60 -10.08
N ARG A 367 -10.05 21.51 -9.31
CA ARG A 367 -10.69 22.72 -9.87
C ARG A 367 -9.65 23.79 -10.25
N ASP A 368 -8.45 23.69 -9.70
CA ASP A 368 -7.37 24.67 -9.85
C ASP A 368 -6.12 24.01 -10.47
N ILE A 369 -6.34 23.06 -11.39
CA ILE A 369 -5.27 22.30 -12.04
C ILE A 369 -4.24 23.19 -12.73
N ASN A 370 -4.66 24.36 -13.24
CA ASN A 370 -3.79 25.32 -13.93
C ASN A 370 -2.83 26.06 -12.96
N GLU A 371 -3.05 25.96 -11.65
CA GLU A 371 -2.15 26.48 -10.61
C GLU A 371 -1.17 25.39 -10.11
N LEU A 372 -1.33 24.14 -10.56
CA LEU A 372 -0.40 23.05 -10.31
C LEU A 372 0.57 22.91 -11.48
N GLU A 373 1.87 23.01 -11.19
CA GLU A 373 2.91 22.57 -12.11
C GLU A 373 3.16 21.08 -11.92
N ILE A 374 2.70 20.27 -12.88
CA ILE A 374 2.84 18.81 -12.85
C ILE A 374 3.89 18.40 -13.88
N LYS A 375 4.98 17.79 -13.43
CA LYS A 375 6.11 17.37 -14.29
C LYS A 375 6.53 15.96 -13.95
N LYS A 376 7.04 15.25 -14.96
CA LYS A 376 7.77 14.00 -14.75
C LYS A 376 9.26 14.28 -14.79
N GLU A 377 10.00 13.65 -13.92
CA GLU A 377 11.45 13.80 -13.81
C GLU A 377 12.11 12.43 -13.76
N LYS A 378 13.32 12.34 -14.33
CA LYS A 378 14.13 11.13 -14.25
C LYS A 378 14.79 11.04 -12.88
N ARG A 379 14.73 9.85 -12.29
CA ARG A 379 15.50 9.47 -11.10
C ARG A 379 16.98 9.54 -11.42
N LYS A 380 17.77 9.96 -10.43
CA LYS A 380 19.22 9.80 -10.47
C LYS A 380 19.60 8.33 -10.23
N GLU A 381 20.84 7.98 -10.54
CA GLU A 381 21.36 6.62 -10.38
C GLU A 381 21.18 6.07 -8.95
N ASP A 382 21.33 6.91 -7.92
CA ASP A 382 21.14 6.55 -6.52
C ASP A 382 19.64 6.45 -6.09
N GLU A 383 18.75 7.05 -6.88
CA GLU A 383 17.31 7.11 -6.65
C GLU A 383 16.53 5.98 -7.38
N ILE A 384 17.22 5.14 -8.17
CA ILE A 384 16.61 4.02 -8.89
C ILE A 384 15.89 3.08 -7.91
N LEU A 385 14.65 2.76 -8.25
CA LEU A 385 13.78 1.86 -7.50
C LEU A 385 14.07 0.41 -7.89
N LEU A 386 14.34 -0.44 -6.91
CA LEU A 386 14.39 -1.88 -7.11
C LEU A 386 13.02 -2.42 -6.73
N LEU A 387 12.06 -2.38 -7.66
CA LEU A 387 10.66 -2.70 -7.35
C LEU A 387 10.40 -4.20 -7.11
N PRO A 388 9.20 -4.56 -6.58
CA PRO A 388 8.71 -5.94 -6.48
C PRO A 388 8.71 -6.75 -7.78
N GLN A 389 8.73 -6.10 -8.94
CA GLN A 389 8.89 -6.78 -10.23
C GLN A 389 10.32 -7.32 -10.45
N CYS A 390 11.34 -6.71 -9.86
CA CYS A 390 12.68 -7.28 -9.77
C CYS A 390 12.68 -8.52 -8.87
N LYS A 391 11.90 -8.53 -7.77
CA LYS A 391 11.66 -9.74 -6.97
C LYS A 391 11.00 -10.85 -7.80
N LYS A 392 10.03 -10.52 -8.66
CA LYS A 392 9.37 -11.45 -9.61
C LYS A 392 10.35 -12.02 -10.66
N LEU A 393 11.24 -11.20 -11.21
CA LEU A 393 12.32 -11.65 -12.13
C LEU A 393 13.36 -12.52 -11.40
N LEU A 394 13.74 -12.15 -10.18
CA LEU A 394 14.68 -12.89 -9.35
C LEU A 394 14.13 -14.28 -8.99
N THR A 395 12.84 -14.37 -8.64
CA THR A 395 12.14 -15.64 -8.38
C THR A 395 12.11 -16.52 -9.63
N ASN A 396 11.87 -15.95 -10.82
CA ASN A 396 11.87 -16.71 -12.07
C ASN A 396 13.27 -17.24 -12.43
N ASN A 397 14.33 -16.47 -12.19
CA ASN A 397 15.69 -16.91 -12.46
C ASN A 397 16.15 -18.02 -11.50
N ILE A 398 15.85 -17.88 -10.20
CA ILE A 398 16.10 -18.94 -9.21
C ILE A 398 15.32 -20.20 -9.59
N TYR A 399 14.06 -20.07 -10.01
CA TYR A 399 13.24 -21.19 -10.45
C TYR A 399 13.77 -21.88 -11.71
N ASN A 400 14.23 -21.12 -12.71
CA ASN A 400 14.82 -21.68 -13.92
C ASN A 400 16.10 -22.46 -13.61
N MET A 401 16.94 -21.95 -12.70
CA MET A 401 18.14 -22.67 -12.23
C MET A 401 17.80 -23.97 -11.49
N LEU A 402 16.78 -23.94 -10.60
CA LEU A 402 16.31 -25.13 -9.88
C LEU A 402 15.73 -26.18 -10.83
N ASN A 403 15.01 -25.74 -11.86
CA ASN A 403 14.43 -26.61 -12.88
C ASN A 403 15.48 -27.26 -13.77
N GLU A 404 16.49 -26.50 -14.22
CA GLU A 404 17.61 -27.04 -14.99
C GLU A 404 18.39 -28.09 -14.19
N TYR A 405 18.64 -27.84 -12.90
CA TYR A 405 19.34 -28.81 -12.06
C TYR A 405 18.52 -30.08 -11.83
N SER A 406 17.23 -29.95 -11.51
CA SER A 406 16.34 -31.11 -11.31
C SER A 406 16.32 -32.04 -12.52
N GLN A 407 16.29 -31.47 -13.73
CA GLN A 407 16.36 -32.23 -14.97
C GLN A 407 17.72 -32.93 -15.13
N ASN A 408 18.83 -32.24 -14.79
CA ASN A 408 20.18 -32.79 -14.89
C ASN A 408 20.46 -33.92 -13.88
N HIS A 409 19.74 -33.94 -12.76
CA HIS A 409 19.97 -34.90 -11.68
C HIS A 409 18.80 -35.87 -11.45
N ASN A 410 17.79 -35.85 -12.33
CA ASN A 410 16.66 -36.76 -12.32
C ASN A 410 15.89 -36.74 -10.98
N LEU A 411 15.78 -35.55 -10.38
CA LEU A 411 15.05 -35.29 -9.15
C LEU A 411 13.73 -34.60 -9.50
N GLU A 412 12.63 -34.93 -8.83
CA GLU A 412 11.41 -34.14 -8.95
C GLU A 412 11.59 -32.82 -8.18
N ILE A 413 11.36 -31.69 -8.84
CA ILE A 413 11.27 -30.41 -8.13
C ILE A 413 10.04 -30.52 -7.22
N PHE A 414 10.23 -30.33 -5.92
CA PHE A 414 9.16 -30.32 -4.90
C PHE A 414 8.67 -31.68 -4.38
N ASP A 415 9.52 -32.69 -4.29
CA ASP A 415 9.30 -33.76 -3.30
C ASP A 415 9.63 -33.22 -1.89
N SER A 416 8.74 -33.44 -0.92
CA SER A 416 8.92 -33.07 0.50
C SER A 416 9.90 -33.98 1.24
N SER A 417 10.56 -34.92 0.56
CA SER A 417 11.58 -35.76 1.16
C SER A 417 12.75 -34.92 1.69
N ASP A 418 13.29 -35.34 2.85
CA ASP A 418 14.43 -34.69 3.50
C ASP A 418 15.60 -34.49 2.54
N LYS A 419 15.77 -35.39 1.56
CA LYS A 419 16.77 -35.30 0.50
C LYS A 419 16.63 -34.08 -0.39
N THR A 420 15.40 -33.66 -0.73
CA THR A 420 15.17 -32.48 -1.57
C THR A 420 15.41 -31.19 -0.80
N ILE A 421 15.06 -31.17 0.49
CA ILE A 421 15.31 -30.04 1.39
C ILE A 421 16.81 -29.89 1.67
N GLU A 422 17.48 -30.99 2.02
CA GLU A 422 18.93 -31.06 2.24
C GLU A 422 19.68 -30.65 0.97
N TYR A 423 19.22 -31.09 -0.20
CA TYR A 423 19.79 -30.69 -1.49
C TYR A 423 19.58 -29.20 -1.82
N LEU A 424 18.40 -28.62 -1.56
CA LEU A 424 18.17 -27.18 -1.74
C LEU A 424 19.08 -26.34 -0.82
N CYS A 425 19.31 -26.81 0.40
CA CYS A 425 20.27 -26.22 1.33
C CYS A 425 21.71 -26.37 0.81
N ASP A 426 22.13 -27.57 0.42
CA ASP A 426 23.46 -27.86 -0.12
C ASP A 426 23.76 -27.13 -1.43
N THR A 427 22.75 -26.83 -2.24
CA THR A 427 22.91 -26.12 -3.51
C THR A 427 23.04 -24.63 -3.30
N CYS A 428 22.22 -24.06 -2.41
CA CYS A 428 22.38 -22.68 -1.97
C CYS A 428 23.75 -22.47 -1.31
N CYS A 429 24.20 -23.44 -0.51
CA CYS A 429 25.54 -23.47 0.09
C CYS A 429 26.65 -23.67 -0.94
N ASN A 430 26.57 -24.66 -1.83
CA ASN A 430 27.60 -24.90 -2.86
C ASN A 430 27.69 -23.76 -3.87
N LEU A 431 26.58 -23.09 -4.21
CA LEU A 431 26.61 -21.86 -5.01
C LEU A 431 27.33 -20.71 -4.27
N TYR A 432 27.21 -20.64 -2.95
CA TYR A 432 27.96 -19.70 -2.11
C TYR A 432 29.45 -20.06 -2.01
N PHE A 433 29.78 -21.36 -1.93
CA PHE A 433 31.12 -21.82 -1.57
C PHE A 433 32.01 -22.32 -2.72
N SER A 434 31.48 -22.85 -3.84
CA SER A 434 32.28 -23.70 -4.75
C SER A 434 32.58 -23.16 -6.15
N LYS A 435 31.86 -22.14 -6.66
CA LYS A 435 32.18 -21.53 -7.98
C LYS A 435 32.04 -20.01 -8.04
N PRO A 436 32.86 -19.25 -7.28
CA PRO A 436 32.89 -17.81 -7.40
C PRO A 436 33.22 -17.37 -8.82
N ILE A 437 34.14 -18.03 -9.53
CA ILE A 437 34.72 -17.47 -10.77
C ILE A 437 33.78 -17.56 -11.99
N GLN A 438 33.04 -18.66 -12.17
CA GLN A 438 32.04 -18.77 -13.26
C GLN A 438 30.74 -17.99 -12.95
N LEU A 439 30.38 -17.89 -11.67
CA LEU A 439 29.28 -17.03 -11.23
C LEU A 439 29.68 -15.55 -11.40
N ILE A 440 30.92 -15.17 -11.07
CA ILE A 440 31.50 -13.83 -11.26
C ILE A 440 31.50 -13.42 -12.74
N ASP A 441 31.80 -14.32 -13.68
CA ASP A 441 31.74 -13.97 -15.11
C ASP A 441 30.30 -13.75 -15.61
N THR A 442 29.31 -14.39 -14.98
CA THR A 442 27.87 -14.13 -15.24
C THR A 442 27.36 -12.90 -14.48
N LEU A 443 27.96 -12.59 -13.32
CA LEU A 443 27.63 -11.45 -12.46
C LEU A 443 28.33 -10.15 -12.90
N LYS A 444 29.41 -10.22 -13.69
CA LYS A 444 30.13 -9.05 -14.25
C LYS A 444 29.27 -8.22 -15.20
N ASP A 445 28.27 -8.85 -15.82
CA ASP A 445 27.29 -8.18 -16.68
C ASP A 445 26.09 -7.61 -15.90
N LEU A 446 26.04 -7.84 -14.58
CA LEU A 446 25.04 -7.30 -13.66
C LEU A 446 25.63 -6.15 -12.84
N ASP A 447 24.81 -5.14 -12.55
CA ASP A 447 25.24 -3.95 -11.80
C ASP A 447 25.62 -4.31 -10.34
N ILE A 448 26.53 -3.53 -9.76
CA ILE A 448 27.08 -3.64 -8.40
C ILE A 448 25.97 -3.73 -7.33
N MET A 449 24.79 -3.15 -7.57
CA MET A 449 23.64 -3.29 -6.67
C MET A 449 22.93 -4.66 -6.75
N GLU A 450 22.92 -5.30 -7.91
CA GLU A 450 22.31 -6.63 -8.13
C GLU A 450 23.15 -7.74 -7.46
N GLN A 451 24.47 -7.56 -7.48
CA GLN A 451 25.41 -8.42 -6.77
C GLN A 451 25.20 -8.34 -5.25
N LYS A 452 25.01 -7.13 -4.70
CA LYS A 452 24.90 -6.90 -3.25
C LYS A 452 23.57 -7.40 -2.65
N TYR A 453 22.49 -7.37 -3.44
CA TYR A 453 21.18 -7.89 -3.03
C TYR A 453 21.14 -9.42 -2.99
N PHE A 454 21.83 -10.08 -3.92
CA PHE A 454 21.99 -11.53 -3.94
C PHE A 454 22.66 -12.03 -2.64
N PHE A 455 23.76 -11.40 -2.24
CA PHE A 455 24.49 -11.79 -1.03
C PHE A 455 23.66 -11.64 0.26
N ASN A 456 22.88 -10.56 0.41
CA ASN A 456 22.08 -10.34 1.62
C ASN A 456 20.87 -11.31 1.73
N GLN A 457 20.27 -11.71 0.61
CA GLN A 457 19.16 -12.68 0.61
C GLN A 457 19.65 -14.10 0.89
N LEU A 458 20.83 -14.43 0.36
CA LEU A 458 21.49 -15.70 0.65
C LEU A 458 21.92 -15.78 2.13
N GLU A 459 22.44 -14.68 2.67
CA GLU A 459 22.84 -14.56 4.08
C GLU A 459 21.63 -14.71 5.03
N TYR A 460 20.49 -14.10 4.70
CA TYR A 460 19.23 -14.30 5.45
C TYR A 460 18.72 -15.75 5.39
N PHE A 461 18.87 -16.42 4.25
CA PHE A 461 18.47 -17.83 4.07
C PHE A 461 19.37 -18.78 4.86
N ILE A 462 20.69 -18.56 4.81
CA ILE A 462 21.69 -19.30 5.61
C ILE A 462 21.46 -19.10 7.12
N GLN A 463 21.13 -17.89 7.55
CA GLN A 463 20.94 -17.56 8.96
C GLN A 463 19.68 -18.18 9.59
N ASN A 464 18.66 -18.50 8.80
CA ASN A 464 17.33 -18.87 9.34
C ASN A 464 16.87 -20.30 9.01
N LYS A 465 17.49 -21.02 8.06
CA LYS A 465 17.08 -22.39 7.68
C LYS A 465 18.20 -23.39 7.33
N CYS A 466 19.47 -23.01 7.45
CA CYS A 466 20.61 -23.91 7.19
C CYS A 466 21.27 -24.28 8.53
N ASP A 467 21.35 -25.57 8.88
CA ASP A 467 22.12 -26.06 10.04
C ASP A 467 23.65 -25.86 9.92
N CYS A 468 24.06 -25.29 8.79
CA CYS A 468 25.40 -24.90 8.37
C CYS A 468 26.10 -23.93 9.34
N LYS A 469 25.33 -23.34 10.28
CA LYS A 469 25.85 -22.51 11.37
C LYS A 469 26.79 -23.28 12.31
N ASN A 470 26.58 -24.60 12.46
CA ASN A 470 27.45 -25.45 13.29
C ASN A 470 28.84 -25.68 12.69
N GLU A 471 29.01 -25.53 11.37
CA GLU A 471 30.33 -25.58 10.72
C GLU A 471 31.02 -24.20 10.70
N LEU A 472 30.24 -23.10 10.70
CA LEU A 472 30.76 -21.72 10.74
C LEU A 472 31.39 -21.35 12.10
N GLU A 473 30.96 -21.95 13.21
CA GLU A 473 31.62 -21.75 14.52
C GLU A 473 32.94 -22.54 14.66
N LEU A 474 33.26 -23.45 13.73
CA LEU A 474 34.45 -24.30 13.78
C LEU A 474 35.59 -23.88 12.85
N SER A 475 35.45 -22.81 12.06
CA SER A 475 36.58 -22.25 11.31
C SER A 475 37.01 -20.88 11.85
N SER A 476 37.59 -20.87 13.05
CA SER A 476 38.55 -19.83 13.41
C SER A 476 39.88 -20.13 12.71
N ASN A 477 40.03 -19.70 11.46
CA ASN A 477 41.31 -19.44 10.81
C ASN A 477 41.13 -18.59 9.55
#